data_AF-A0A5C3NUR1-F1
#
_entry.id   AF-A0A5C3NUR1-F1
#
_cell.length_a   1.000
_cell.length_b   1.000
_cell.length_c   1.000
_cell.angle_alpha   90.00
_cell.angle_beta   90.00
_cell.angle_gamma   90.00
#
_symmetry.space_group_name_H-M   'P 1'
#
loop_
_entity.id
_entity.type
_entity.pdbx_description
1 polymer ?
#
loop_
_entity_poly.entity_id
_entity_poly.type
_entity_poly.pdbx_seq_one_letter_code
_entity_poly.pdbx_strand_id
1 'polypeptide(L)'
;MDQAALWVKLTDAGATGPLLDLMRQLYAQLRYILRFIGETTRLFRALAGILAGDPITPAFWLLFLADLKLTPYEDDLLLDGRVIDLLLIADDVASMSMSVPGINYKGVEIAGFCGHNLLFMCVPKSLYMVFNVLPRALPDVCINGGLIDFTDTAAYAGMTFTSSHCDIFVRHYEAKALTAWNVANTSLSLESRVGTIPPVSIISMYKALIEPHLVYGCEAALDVRPLSLKPLLNVQSMYLCRSLGLGPRSQLAPLYTETGVWPIRYRWVYLTLWWLRYVVRDRPPLPLAAVREAWQLAQDHHSSWWGDLCLSLLELPVAVLVQIEEMPTVDSVYSALAQVELPLTRHLFDSVMLSERLPILQARFRRLSSPVTLSHVCRQRPYLSVSHPKHREALVHLISSDHPLGVETGRRQGWEIPRHCRVCRFCRRRGAVEDEVHALLACEDPRLADLRERELLSALESQVDPLPGARRMYARVQSWDFLDFLLRAQRLHAALSHFVFLVFKLVDSVPPLFLASDAEWQALDV
;
A
#
# COMPACT_ATOMS: atom_id res chain seq x y z
N MET A 1 6.33 31.86 -19.09
CA MET A 1 5.48 32.88 -18.46
C MET A 1 6.15 34.24 -18.63
N ASP A 2 5.46 35.19 -19.27
CA ASP A 2 5.91 36.57 -19.34
C ASP A 2 5.60 37.31 -18.02
N GLN A 3 6.58 38.04 -17.49
CA GLN A 3 6.45 38.70 -16.19
C GLN A 3 5.51 39.91 -16.27
N ALA A 4 5.55 40.67 -17.37
CA ALA A 4 4.69 41.84 -17.53
C ALA A 4 3.21 41.42 -17.60
N ALA A 5 2.90 40.39 -18.39
CA ALA A 5 1.57 39.80 -18.47
C ALA A 5 1.07 39.31 -17.10
N LEU A 6 1.91 38.65 -16.29
CA LEU A 6 1.54 38.25 -14.93
C LEU A 6 1.12 39.47 -14.09
N TRP A 7 1.94 40.53 -14.07
CA TRP A 7 1.65 41.70 -13.23
C TRP A 7 0.38 42.42 -13.69
N VAL A 8 0.14 42.51 -14.99
CA VAL A 8 -1.10 43.07 -15.56
C VAL A 8 -2.30 42.25 -15.09
N LYS A 9 -2.29 40.92 -15.27
CA LYS A 9 -3.38 40.03 -14.82
C LYS A 9 -3.65 40.13 -13.33
N LEU A 10 -2.61 40.15 -12.50
CA LEU A 10 -2.77 40.30 -11.06
C LEU A 10 -3.38 41.66 -10.70
N THR A 11 -2.96 42.74 -11.37
CA THR A 11 -3.53 44.07 -11.17
C THR A 11 -5.01 44.09 -11.59
N ASP A 12 -5.34 43.50 -12.75
CA ASP A 12 -6.71 43.41 -13.27
C ASP A 12 -7.61 42.55 -12.37
N ALA A 13 -7.06 41.54 -11.73
CA ALA A 13 -7.73 40.74 -10.68
C ALA A 13 -7.85 41.48 -9.34
N GLY A 14 -7.38 42.73 -9.24
CA GLY A 14 -7.48 43.57 -8.05
C GLY A 14 -6.37 43.35 -7.01
N ALA A 15 -5.33 42.56 -7.33
CA ALA A 15 -4.20 42.39 -6.44
C ALA A 15 -3.39 43.69 -6.37
N THR A 16 -3.32 44.29 -5.19
CA THR A 16 -2.58 45.53 -4.93
C THR A 16 -1.90 45.48 -3.57
N GLY A 17 -0.93 46.38 -3.34
CA GLY A 17 -0.32 46.60 -2.04
C GLY A 17 1.15 46.17 -1.90
N PRO A 18 1.74 46.38 -0.72
CA PRO A 18 3.19 46.35 -0.54
C PRO A 18 3.84 44.99 -0.85
N LEU A 19 3.12 43.89 -0.64
CA LEU A 19 3.61 42.55 -0.95
C LEU A 19 3.80 42.36 -2.47
N LEU A 20 2.84 42.82 -3.26
CA LEU A 20 2.93 42.71 -4.72
C LEU A 20 4.02 43.62 -5.27
N ASP A 21 4.19 44.82 -4.71
CA ASP A 21 5.27 45.74 -5.06
C ASP A 21 6.65 45.14 -4.75
N LEU A 22 6.79 44.50 -3.58
CA LEU A 22 8.00 43.78 -3.22
C LEU A 22 8.31 42.65 -4.21
N MET A 23 7.30 41.84 -4.58
CA MET A 23 7.48 40.77 -5.57
C MET A 23 7.88 41.33 -6.94
N ARG A 24 7.23 42.40 -7.40
CA ARG A 24 7.60 43.09 -8.64
C ARG A 24 9.04 43.59 -8.61
N GLN A 25 9.47 44.18 -7.49
CA GLN A 25 10.86 44.63 -7.31
C GLN A 25 11.85 43.46 -7.33
N LEU A 26 11.53 42.37 -6.62
CA LEU A 26 12.36 41.16 -6.58
C LEU A 26 12.57 40.59 -7.98
N TYR A 27 11.49 40.41 -8.75
CA TYR A 27 11.55 39.91 -10.12
C TYR A 27 12.26 40.88 -11.08
N ALA A 28 12.10 42.20 -10.89
CA ALA A 28 12.79 43.20 -11.69
C ALA A 28 14.31 43.22 -11.47
N GLN A 29 14.75 42.96 -10.24
CA GLN A 29 16.16 42.94 -9.84
C GLN A 29 16.82 41.58 -9.99
N LEU A 30 16.06 40.53 -10.25
CA LEU A 30 16.55 39.17 -10.38
C LEU A 30 17.66 39.06 -11.44
N ARG A 31 18.76 38.41 -11.06
CA ARG A 31 19.91 38.13 -11.91
C ARG A 31 20.36 36.70 -11.68
N TYR A 32 20.83 36.05 -12.74
CA TYR A 32 21.19 34.65 -12.75
C TYR A 32 22.67 34.47 -13.09
N ILE A 33 23.24 33.43 -12.50
CA ILE A 33 24.52 32.84 -12.87
C ILE A 33 24.25 31.35 -13.02
N LEU A 34 24.51 30.79 -14.20
CA LEU A 34 24.37 29.35 -14.44
C LEU A 34 25.74 28.71 -14.36
N ARG A 35 25.84 27.62 -13.59
CA ARG A 35 27.01 26.76 -13.57
C ARG A 35 26.65 25.43 -14.22
N PHE A 36 27.34 25.08 -15.30
CA PHE A 36 27.09 23.87 -16.07
C PHE A 36 28.40 23.27 -16.56
N ILE A 37 28.62 21.98 -16.29
CA ILE A 37 29.85 21.23 -16.66
C ILE A 37 31.14 22.00 -16.28
N GLY A 38 31.18 22.54 -15.07
CA GLY A 38 32.34 23.29 -14.56
C GLY A 38 32.50 24.71 -15.09
N GLU A 39 31.77 25.09 -16.14
CA GLU A 39 31.72 26.47 -16.65
C GLU A 39 30.68 27.29 -15.92
N THR A 40 30.91 28.61 -15.84
CA THR A 40 30.01 29.55 -15.17
C THR A 40 29.72 30.72 -16.10
N THR A 41 28.45 31.02 -16.31
CA THR A 41 28.06 32.17 -17.13
C THR A 41 28.39 33.48 -16.43
N ARG A 42 28.57 34.56 -17.20
CA ARG A 42 28.47 35.92 -16.65
C ARG A 42 27.08 36.15 -16.05
N LEU A 43 26.98 37.13 -15.15
CA LEU A 43 25.70 37.58 -14.62
C LEU A 43 24.77 38.02 -15.77
N PHE A 44 23.55 37.49 -15.81
CA PHE A 44 22.56 37.88 -16.81
C PHE A 44 21.17 38.03 -16.17
N ARG A 45 20.22 38.61 -16.92
CA ARG A 45 18.82 38.74 -16.51
C ARG A 45 17.97 37.81 -17.38
N ALA A 46 17.06 37.06 -16.77
CA ALA A 46 16.05 36.34 -17.54
C ALA A 46 15.02 37.33 -18.11
N LEU A 47 14.72 37.21 -19.40
CA LEU A 47 13.73 38.04 -20.07
C LEU A 47 12.30 37.56 -19.81
N ALA A 48 12.14 36.26 -19.55
CA ALA A 48 10.88 35.62 -19.24
C ALA A 48 11.12 34.48 -18.24
N GLY A 49 10.05 34.03 -17.59
CA GLY A 49 10.08 32.93 -16.63
C GLY A 49 9.90 33.38 -15.20
N ILE A 50 9.64 32.37 -14.36
CA ILE A 50 9.44 32.46 -12.92
C ILE A 50 10.68 31.93 -12.19
N LEU A 51 10.87 32.32 -10.94
CA LEU A 51 11.96 31.80 -10.12
C LEU A 51 11.63 30.36 -9.71
N ALA A 52 12.12 29.39 -10.48
CA ALA A 52 11.94 27.98 -10.18
C ALA A 52 12.59 27.65 -8.82
N GLY A 53 11.82 27.01 -7.94
CA GLY A 53 12.22 26.72 -6.57
C GLY A 53 11.78 27.77 -5.53
N ASP A 54 11.24 28.91 -5.95
CA ASP A 54 10.62 29.86 -5.02
C ASP A 54 9.23 29.36 -4.58
N PRO A 55 8.89 29.42 -3.27
CA PRO A 55 7.58 29.00 -2.76
C PRO A 55 6.36 29.69 -3.39
N ILE A 56 6.47 30.94 -3.87
CA ILE A 56 5.33 31.68 -4.44
C ILE A 56 5.09 31.37 -5.92
N THR A 57 6.12 30.87 -6.61
CA THR A 57 6.11 30.63 -8.04
C THR A 57 4.95 29.73 -8.51
N PRO A 58 4.61 28.62 -7.84
CA PRO A 58 3.45 27.80 -8.22
C PRO A 58 2.13 28.58 -8.15
N ALA A 59 1.95 29.44 -7.13
CA ALA A 59 0.75 30.25 -6.99
C ALA A 59 0.65 31.30 -8.11
N PHE A 60 1.76 31.92 -8.50
CA PHE A 60 1.78 32.83 -9.64
C PHE A 60 1.43 32.13 -10.95
N TRP A 61 1.88 30.90 -11.15
CA TRP A 61 1.48 30.13 -12.33
C TRP A 61 -0.03 29.86 -12.37
N LEU A 62 -0.62 29.45 -11.23
CA LEU A 62 -2.06 29.24 -11.14
C LEU A 62 -2.86 30.52 -11.40
N LEU A 63 -2.44 31.64 -10.83
CA LEU A 63 -3.07 32.94 -11.05
C LEU A 63 -2.91 33.44 -12.50
N PHE A 64 -1.78 33.12 -13.13
CA PHE A 64 -1.52 33.46 -14.53
C PHE A 64 -2.47 32.74 -15.50
N LEU A 65 -2.87 31.51 -15.16
CA LEU A 65 -3.79 30.69 -15.96
C LEU A 65 -5.26 30.85 -15.56
N ALA A 66 -5.57 31.53 -14.47
CA ALA A 66 -6.92 31.57 -13.89
C ALA A 66 -8.00 32.20 -14.80
N ASP A 67 -7.59 32.98 -15.80
CA ASP A 67 -8.45 33.61 -16.80
C ASP A 67 -8.55 32.81 -18.11
N LEU A 68 -7.86 31.66 -18.23
CA LEU A 68 -8.10 30.72 -19.31
C LEU A 68 -9.47 30.09 -19.12
N LYS A 69 -10.43 30.53 -19.95
CA LYS A 69 -11.79 30.04 -20.00
C LYS A 69 -12.13 29.76 -21.46
N LEU A 70 -12.81 28.64 -21.70
CA LEU A 70 -13.27 28.28 -23.02
C LEU A 70 -14.71 28.76 -23.21
N THR A 71 -15.07 29.03 -24.45
CA THR A 71 -16.45 29.36 -24.79
C THR A 71 -17.26 28.07 -24.82
N PRO A 72 -18.41 27.98 -24.12
CA PRO A 72 -19.23 26.78 -24.14
C PRO A 72 -19.60 26.39 -25.58
N TYR A 73 -19.44 25.11 -25.87
CA TYR A 73 -19.74 24.51 -27.16
C TYR A 73 -20.90 23.51 -27.00
N GLU A 74 -21.67 23.27 -28.07
CA GLU A 74 -22.88 22.44 -28.02
C GLU A 74 -22.60 20.98 -27.61
N ASP A 75 -21.43 20.46 -28.00
CA ASP A 75 -20.94 19.10 -27.74
C ASP A 75 -20.07 18.99 -26.47
N ASP A 76 -20.25 19.91 -25.53
CA ASP A 76 -19.54 19.88 -24.26
C ASP A 76 -20.05 18.78 -23.33
N LEU A 77 -19.13 18.21 -22.55
CA LEU A 77 -19.50 17.25 -21.52
C LEU A 77 -20.20 17.96 -20.37
N LEU A 78 -21.29 17.35 -19.90
CA LEU A 78 -22.02 17.80 -18.72
C LEU A 78 -21.77 16.84 -17.56
N LEU A 79 -21.64 17.41 -16.35
CA LEU A 79 -21.52 16.68 -15.09
C LEU A 79 -22.40 17.37 -14.04
N ASP A 80 -23.46 16.72 -13.57
CA ASP A 80 -24.49 17.31 -12.69
C ASP A 80 -24.98 18.67 -13.25
N GLY A 81 -25.23 18.72 -14.56
CA GLY A 81 -25.66 19.93 -15.29
C GLY A 81 -24.58 21.00 -15.48
N ARG A 82 -23.32 20.74 -15.10
CA ARG A 82 -22.19 21.66 -15.29
C ARG A 82 -21.36 21.27 -16.49
N VAL A 83 -21.05 22.24 -17.35
CA VAL A 83 -20.10 22.07 -18.46
C VAL A 83 -18.70 21.77 -17.91
N ILE A 84 -18.07 20.71 -18.43
CA ILE A 84 -16.66 20.40 -18.21
C ILE A 84 -15.93 20.47 -19.54
N ASP A 85 -15.31 21.61 -19.75
CA ASP A 85 -14.57 21.94 -20.96
C ASP A 85 -13.05 21.94 -20.75
N LEU A 86 -12.59 22.21 -19.53
CA LEU A 86 -11.18 22.41 -19.21
C LEU A 86 -10.81 21.88 -17.82
N LEU A 87 -9.75 21.06 -17.77
CA LEU A 87 -9.08 20.62 -16.55
C LEU A 87 -7.61 21.05 -16.62
N LEU A 88 -7.13 21.70 -15.56
CA LEU A 88 -5.78 22.25 -15.48
C LEU A 88 -5.04 21.70 -14.27
N ILE A 89 -3.84 21.16 -14.49
CA ILE A 89 -2.90 20.80 -13.43
C ILE A 89 -1.53 21.33 -13.83
N ALA A 90 -1.10 22.41 -13.18
CA ALA A 90 0.09 23.14 -13.59
C ALA A 90 0.05 23.48 -15.10
N ASP A 91 0.98 22.98 -15.91
CA ASP A 91 1.02 23.18 -17.36
C ASP A 91 0.28 22.09 -18.16
N ASP A 92 -0.13 21.00 -17.53
CA ASP A 92 -0.95 19.97 -18.16
C ASP A 92 -2.39 20.48 -18.32
N VAL A 93 -2.85 20.49 -19.58
CA VAL A 93 -4.19 20.91 -19.98
C VAL A 93 -4.93 19.70 -20.55
N ALA A 94 -6.08 19.36 -19.98
CA ALA A 94 -7.01 18.39 -20.54
C ALA A 94 -8.32 19.08 -20.92
N SER A 95 -8.78 18.84 -22.13
CA SER A 95 -10.04 19.32 -22.68
C SER A 95 -10.79 18.14 -23.28
N MET A 96 -12.12 18.22 -23.30
CA MET A 96 -12.97 17.11 -23.71
C MET A 96 -14.15 17.64 -24.53
N SER A 97 -14.61 16.86 -25.49
CA SER A 97 -15.83 17.13 -26.26
C SER A 97 -16.39 15.83 -26.82
N MET A 98 -17.69 15.80 -27.08
CA MET A 98 -18.37 14.69 -27.75
C MET A 98 -18.17 14.71 -29.28
N SER A 99 -17.52 15.73 -29.84
CA SER A 99 -17.29 15.85 -31.28
C SER A 99 -15.90 16.39 -31.65
N VAL A 100 -15.47 16.06 -32.87
CA VAL A 100 -14.20 16.54 -33.45
C VAL A 100 -14.22 18.05 -33.69
N PRO A 101 -15.30 18.66 -34.22
CA PRO A 101 -15.39 20.12 -34.33
C PRO A 101 -15.25 20.81 -32.96
N GLY A 102 -15.92 20.28 -31.93
CA GLY A 102 -15.86 20.85 -30.57
C GLY A 102 -14.45 20.82 -29.98
N ILE A 103 -13.75 19.68 -30.06
CA ILE A 103 -12.38 19.61 -29.53
C ILE A 103 -11.38 20.48 -30.33
N ASN A 104 -11.53 20.57 -31.65
CA ASN A 104 -10.70 21.44 -32.49
C ASN A 104 -10.95 22.92 -32.17
N TYR A 105 -12.21 23.32 -31.97
CA TYR A 105 -12.58 24.68 -31.56
C TYR A 105 -11.91 25.07 -30.24
N LYS A 106 -11.99 24.19 -29.23
CA LYS A 106 -11.30 24.39 -27.94
C LYS A 106 -9.79 24.46 -28.09
N GLY A 107 -9.21 23.62 -28.95
CA GLY A 107 -7.79 23.67 -29.28
C GLY A 107 -7.37 25.04 -29.81
N VAL A 108 -8.18 25.67 -30.67
CA VAL A 108 -7.95 27.02 -31.18
C VAL A 108 -8.04 28.07 -30.07
N GLU A 109 -9.02 27.98 -29.16
CA GLU A 109 -9.13 28.91 -28.03
C GLU A 109 -7.94 28.82 -27.07
N ILE A 110 -7.52 27.60 -26.70
CA ILE A 110 -6.35 27.38 -25.84
C ILE A 110 -5.09 27.91 -26.52
N ALA A 111 -4.91 27.61 -27.81
CA ALA A 111 -3.81 28.13 -28.60
C ALA A 111 -3.81 29.67 -28.68
N GLY A 112 -4.99 30.26 -28.88
CA GLY A 112 -5.20 31.70 -28.88
C GLY A 112 -4.79 32.30 -27.55
N PHE A 113 -5.24 31.73 -26.43
CA PHE A 113 -4.83 32.16 -25.09
C PHE A 113 -3.31 32.08 -24.92
N CYS A 114 -2.68 30.97 -25.35
CA CYS A 114 -1.23 30.84 -25.29
C CYS A 114 -0.53 31.95 -26.09
N GLY A 115 -0.98 32.25 -27.31
CA GLY A 115 -0.44 33.32 -28.15
C GLY A 115 -0.54 34.70 -27.51
N HIS A 116 -1.70 35.06 -26.94
CA HIS A 116 -1.90 36.34 -26.25
C HIS A 116 -1.01 36.48 -25.00
N ASN A 117 -0.72 35.36 -24.33
CA ASN A 117 0.02 35.33 -23.07
C ASN A 117 1.50 34.97 -23.23
N LEU A 118 2.01 34.98 -24.47
CA LEU A 118 3.40 34.63 -24.80
C LEU A 118 3.80 33.25 -24.23
N LEU A 119 2.85 32.31 -24.25
CA LEU A 119 3.08 30.90 -23.96
C LEU A 119 3.21 30.12 -25.26
N PHE A 120 4.01 29.06 -25.20
CA PHE A 120 4.18 28.13 -26.31
C PHE A 120 3.45 26.82 -26.00
N MET A 121 2.52 26.44 -26.88
CA MET A 121 1.87 25.13 -26.82
C MET A 121 2.74 24.10 -27.55
N CYS A 122 3.12 23.03 -26.84
CA CYS A 122 3.96 21.98 -27.41
C CYS A 122 3.10 20.93 -28.14
N VAL A 123 2.70 21.23 -29.37
CA VAL A 123 1.90 20.34 -30.23
C VAL A 123 2.47 18.91 -30.31
N PRO A 124 3.80 18.67 -30.47
CA PRO A 124 4.33 17.30 -30.52
C PRO A 124 4.20 16.49 -29.22
N LYS A 125 3.92 17.13 -28.08
CA LYS A 125 3.62 16.44 -26.81
C LYS A 125 2.13 16.33 -26.54
N SER A 126 1.29 17.04 -27.30
CA SER A 126 -0.15 16.96 -27.19
C SER A 126 -0.62 15.66 -27.81
N LEU A 127 -1.54 15.00 -27.13
CA LEU A 127 -2.12 13.72 -27.53
C LEU A 127 -3.63 13.83 -27.44
N TYR A 128 -4.35 13.07 -28.25
CA TYR A 128 -5.79 12.90 -28.08
C TYR A 128 -6.15 11.43 -27.88
N MET A 129 -7.21 11.21 -27.11
CA MET A 129 -7.78 9.90 -26.83
C MET A 129 -9.27 9.91 -27.20
N VAL A 130 -9.78 8.75 -27.60
CA VAL A 130 -11.21 8.54 -27.84
C VAL A 130 -11.71 7.50 -26.86
N PHE A 131 -12.72 7.85 -26.06
CA PHE A 131 -13.37 6.93 -25.12
C PHE A 131 -14.66 6.36 -25.72
N ASN A 132 -15.13 5.23 -25.17
CA ASN A 132 -16.22 4.39 -25.70
C ASN A 132 -15.82 3.57 -26.94
N VAL A 133 -16.78 3.33 -27.84
CA VAL A 133 -16.57 2.52 -29.05
C VAL A 133 -15.65 3.28 -30.00
N LEU A 134 -14.45 2.74 -30.21
CA LEU A 134 -13.49 3.32 -31.15
C LEU A 134 -14.09 3.34 -32.57
N PRO A 135 -14.06 4.48 -33.27
CA PRO A 135 -14.57 4.58 -34.62
C PRO A 135 -13.69 3.77 -35.59
N ARG A 136 -14.28 3.28 -36.69
CA ARG A 136 -13.53 2.53 -37.72
C ARG A 136 -12.43 3.36 -38.39
N ALA A 137 -12.69 4.67 -38.55
CA ALA A 137 -11.72 5.65 -38.99
C ALA A 137 -11.47 6.61 -37.84
N LEU A 138 -10.20 6.77 -37.47
CA LEU A 138 -9.82 7.71 -36.42
C LEU A 138 -10.03 9.15 -36.92
N PRO A 139 -10.51 10.05 -36.06
CA PRO A 139 -10.74 11.43 -36.43
C PRO A 139 -9.42 12.21 -36.57
N ASP A 140 -9.38 13.14 -37.52
CA ASP A 140 -8.28 14.09 -37.59
C ASP A 140 -8.51 15.23 -36.59
N VAL A 141 -7.70 15.25 -35.53
CA VAL A 141 -7.68 16.33 -34.53
C VAL A 141 -6.54 17.27 -34.86
N CYS A 142 -6.85 18.56 -34.96
CA CYS A 142 -5.90 19.59 -35.37
C CYS A 142 -5.88 20.74 -34.37
N ILE A 143 -4.68 21.14 -33.93
CA ILE A 143 -4.49 22.34 -33.11
C ILE A 143 -3.44 23.21 -33.79
N ASN A 144 -3.76 24.48 -34.07
CA ASN A 144 -2.90 25.43 -34.80
C ASN A 144 -2.36 24.90 -36.15
N GLY A 145 -3.16 24.10 -36.86
CA GLY A 145 -2.75 23.51 -38.14
C GLY A 145 -1.77 22.34 -38.02
N GLY A 146 -1.38 21.96 -36.79
CA GLY A 146 -0.66 20.72 -36.51
C GLY A 146 -1.64 19.58 -36.20
N LEU A 147 -1.43 18.42 -36.80
CA LEU A 147 -2.14 17.19 -36.45
C LEU A 147 -1.69 16.72 -35.07
N ILE A 148 -2.64 16.30 -34.24
CA ILE A 148 -2.39 15.71 -32.94
C ILE A 148 -2.39 14.20 -33.07
N ASP A 149 -1.43 13.53 -32.43
CA ASP A 149 -1.34 12.08 -32.48
C ASP A 149 -2.43 11.43 -31.61
N PHE A 150 -3.07 10.41 -32.20
CA PHE A 150 -3.93 9.50 -31.46
C PHE A 150 -3.09 8.61 -30.54
N THR A 151 -3.55 8.42 -29.31
CA THR A 151 -3.07 7.35 -28.44
C THR A 151 -4.24 6.62 -27.79
N ASP A 152 -4.08 5.32 -27.58
CA ASP A 152 -5.02 4.54 -26.77
C ASP A 152 -4.68 4.60 -25.27
N THR A 153 -3.52 5.16 -24.91
CA THR A 153 -3.01 5.20 -23.55
C THR A 153 -2.27 6.52 -23.29
N ALA A 154 -2.67 7.25 -22.25
CA ALA A 154 -2.00 8.48 -21.85
C ALA A 154 -2.03 8.68 -20.33
N ALA A 155 -1.11 9.50 -19.82
CA ALA A 155 -1.09 9.89 -18.41
C ALA A 155 -1.58 11.33 -18.23
N TYR A 156 -2.41 11.56 -17.22
CA TYR A 156 -2.83 12.88 -16.78
C TYR A 156 -2.94 12.87 -15.26
N ALA A 157 -2.46 13.91 -14.57
CA ALA A 157 -2.41 13.95 -13.10
C ALA A 157 -1.66 12.75 -12.45
N GLY A 158 -0.75 12.13 -13.19
CA GLY A 158 -0.05 10.90 -12.76
C GLY A 158 -0.92 9.63 -12.73
N MET A 159 -2.16 9.70 -13.24
CA MET A 159 -3.03 8.56 -13.54
C MET A 159 -2.86 8.15 -15.00
N THR A 160 -2.76 6.85 -15.27
CA THR A 160 -2.71 6.33 -16.65
C THR A 160 -4.08 5.84 -17.09
N PHE A 161 -4.59 6.41 -18.16
CA PHE A 161 -5.86 6.02 -18.78
C PHE A 161 -5.59 5.17 -20.01
N THR A 162 -6.46 4.20 -20.29
CA THR A 162 -6.47 3.48 -21.57
C THR A 162 -7.89 3.38 -22.12
N SER A 163 -8.06 3.62 -23.42
CA SER A 163 -9.37 3.53 -24.07
C SER A 163 -9.63 2.21 -24.79
N SER A 164 -8.59 1.37 -24.95
CA SER A 164 -8.67 0.09 -25.66
C SER A 164 -9.12 -1.08 -24.77
N HIS A 165 -9.33 -0.86 -23.48
CA HIS A 165 -9.71 -1.89 -22.50
C HIS A 165 -11.00 -1.51 -21.78
N CYS A 166 -11.78 -2.52 -21.36
CA CYS A 166 -12.92 -2.30 -20.46
C CYS A 166 -12.50 -1.73 -19.10
N ASP A 167 -11.22 -1.87 -18.74
CA ASP A 167 -10.61 -1.23 -17.58
C ASP A 167 -9.78 -0.04 -18.01
N ILE A 168 -10.34 1.15 -17.86
CA ILE A 168 -9.62 2.36 -18.24
C ILE A 168 -8.36 2.58 -17.39
N PHE A 169 -8.20 1.87 -16.27
CA PHE A 169 -7.06 1.99 -15.36
C PHE A 169 -6.13 0.77 -15.37
N VAL A 170 -6.31 -0.23 -16.24
CA VAL A 170 -5.44 -1.43 -16.23
C VAL A 170 -3.96 -1.09 -16.36
N ARG A 171 -3.62 -0.16 -17.28
CA ARG A 171 -2.24 0.30 -17.49
C ARG A 171 -1.69 1.08 -16.30
N HIS A 172 -2.57 1.74 -15.53
CA HIS A 172 -2.17 2.41 -14.29
C HIS A 172 -1.71 1.41 -13.23
N TYR A 173 -2.48 0.34 -13.01
CA TYR A 173 -2.12 -0.70 -12.05
C TYR A 173 -0.81 -1.38 -12.43
N GLU A 174 -0.61 -1.71 -13.71
CA GLU A 174 0.63 -2.29 -14.23
C GLU A 174 1.84 -1.36 -13.99
N ALA A 175 1.71 -0.07 -14.33
CA ALA A 175 2.79 0.90 -14.17
C ALA A 175 3.14 1.14 -12.68
N LYS A 176 2.13 1.26 -11.81
CA LYS A 176 2.34 1.42 -10.37
C LYS A 176 2.92 0.16 -9.74
N ALA A 177 2.47 -1.02 -10.15
CA ALA A 177 3.03 -2.29 -9.67
C ALA A 177 4.50 -2.44 -10.09
N LEU A 178 4.84 -2.14 -11.34
CA LEU A 178 6.23 -2.18 -11.82
C LEU A 178 7.11 -1.17 -11.07
N THR A 179 6.62 0.05 -10.86
CA THR A 179 7.35 1.08 -10.11
C THR A 179 7.57 0.63 -8.66
N ALA A 180 6.50 0.17 -7.99
CA ALA A 180 6.57 -0.32 -6.62
C ALA A 180 7.50 -1.53 -6.50
N TRP A 181 7.50 -2.44 -7.48
CA TRP A 181 8.40 -3.59 -7.55
C TRP A 181 9.87 -3.17 -7.68
N ASN A 182 10.17 -2.21 -8.55
CA ASN A 182 11.51 -1.69 -8.74
C ASN A 182 12.03 -0.97 -7.47
N VAL A 183 11.19 -0.14 -6.86
CA VAL A 183 11.51 0.53 -5.59
C VAL A 183 11.70 -0.49 -4.48
N ALA A 184 10.84 -1.50 -4.37
CA ALA A 184 10.95 -2.60 -3.41
C ALA A 184 12.27 -3.37 -3.54
N ASN A 185 12.66 -3.75 -4.76
CA ASN A 185 13.92 -4.46 -4.98
C ASN A 185 15.13 -3.58 -4.70
N THR A 186 15.08 -2.31 -5.09
CA THR A 186 16.15 -1.34 -4.81
C THR A 186 16.30 -1.14 -3.31
N SER A 187 15.19 -0.96 -2.58
CA SER A 187 15.20 -0.70 -1.15
C SER A 187 15.69 -1.92 -0.35
N LEU A 188 15.29 -3.14 -0.74
CA LEU A 188 15.79 -4.38 -0.14
C LEU A 188 17.24 -4.68 -0.54
N SER A 189 17.71 -4.22 -1.70
CA SER A 189 19.11 -4.38 -2.10
C SER A 189 20.08 -3.57 -1.24
N LEU A 190 19.60 -2.58 -0.47
CA LEU A 190 20.43 -1.80 0.44
C LEU A 190 21.14 -2.67 1.47
N GLU A 191 20.57 -3.81 1.85
CA GLU A 191 21.20 -4.76 2.79
C GLU A 191 22.58 -5.22 2.32
N SER A 192 22.81 -5.30 1.00
CA SER A 192 24.12 -5.64 0.43
C SER A 192 25.20 -4.58 0.71
N ARG A 193 24.81 -3.35 1.01
CA ARG A 193 25.71 -2.20 1.24
C ARG A 193 25.81 -1.82 2.71
N VAL A 194 24.73 -1.92 3.47
CA VAL A 194 24.66 -1.46 4.87
C VAL A 194 24.58 -2.59 5.90
N GLY A 195 24.57 -3.85 5.45
CA GLY A 195 24.31 -5.01 6.30
C GLY A 195 22.82 -5.22 6.56
N THR A 196 22.49 -6.16 7.45
CA THR A 196 21.09 -6.51 7.74
C THR A 196 20.31 -5.34 8.32
N ILE A 197 19.20 -4.99 7.67
CA ILE A 197 18.35 -3.88 8.12
C ILE A 197 17.31 -4.42 9.12
N PRO A 198 17.08 -3.77 10.27
CA PRO A 198 16.03 -4.18 11.19
C PRO A 198 14.64 -4.13 10.53
N PRO A 199 13.74 -5.11 10.77
CA PRO A 199 12.40 -5.13 10.20
C PRO A 199 11.60 -3.86 10.45
N VAL A 200 11.79 -3.22 11.60
CA VAL A 200 11.13 -1.94 11.93
C VAL A 200 11.48 -0.85 10.90
N SER A 201 12.75 -0.75 10.52
CA SER A 201 13.22 0.18 9.49
C SER A 201 12.72 -0.23 8.10
N ILE A 202 12.73 -1.52 7.77
CA ILE A 202 12.20 -2.03 6.49
C ILE A 202 10.70 -1.73 6.35
N ILE A 203 9.92 -1.88 7.41
CA ILE A 203 8.49 -1.55 7.46
C ILE A 203 8.27 -0.03 7.38
N SER A 204 9.15 0.78 7.97
CA SER A 204 9.11 2.24 7.79
C SER A 204 9.37 2.62 6.32
N MET A 205 10.35 1.97 5.67
CA MET A 205 10.62 2.13 4.24
C MET A 205 9.44 1.68 3.38
N TYR A 206 8.73 0.61 3.75
CA TYR A 206 7.49 0.21 3.09
C TYR A 206 6.49 1.36 3.04
N LYS A 207 6.18 1.95 4.20
CA LYS A 207 5.20 3.03 4.32
C LYS A 207 5.63 4.30 3.56
N ALA A 208 6.93 4.58 3.53
CA ALA A 208 7.46 5.78 2.90
C ALA A 208 7.68 5.66 1.39
N LEU A 209 8.07 4.48 0.90
CA LEU A 209 8.55 4.31 -0.48
C LEU A 209 7.67 3.39 -1.33
N ILE A 210 7.04 2.36 -0.73
CA ILE A 210 6.29 1.34 -1.48
C ILE A 210 4.79 1.61 -1.44
N GLU A 211 4.22 1.76 -0.23
CA GLU A 211 2.78 2.02 -0.04
C GLU A 211 2.26 3.18 -0.91
N PRO A 212 2.97 4.33 -1.04
CA PRO A 212 2.49 5.43 -1.88
C PRO A 212 2.25 5.04 -3.34
N HIS A 213 3.07 4.14 -3.90
CA HIS A 213 2.83 3.62 -5.25
C HIS A 213 1.66 2.64 -5.30
N LEU A 214 1.51 1.82 -4.25
CA LEU A 214 0.44 0.83 -4.16
C LEU A 214 -0.94 1.47 -4.03
N VAL A 215 -1.06 2.60 -3.35
CA VAL A 215 -2.34 3.28 -3.11
C VAL A 215 -2.59 4.47 -4.04
N TYR A 216 -1.67 4.79 -4.96
CA TYR A 216 -1.78 5.96 -5.83
C TYR A 216 -3.01 5.89 -6.73
N GLY A 217 -3.92 6.86 -6.63
CA GLY A 217 -5.12 6.95 -7.46
C GLY A 217 -6.29 6.10 -6.98
N CYS A 218 -6.27 5.65 -5.73
CA CYS A 218 -7.33 4.85 -5.09
C CYS A 218 -8.72 5.50 -5.12
N GLU A 219 -8.74 6.82 -5.16
CA GLU A 219 -9.94 7.64 -5.22
C GLU A 219 -10.59 7.60 -6.60
N ALA A 220 -9.84 7.27 -7.66
CA ALA A 220 -10.33 7.18 -9.02
C ALA A 220 -10.47 5.73 -9.50
N ALA A 221 -9.45 4.90 -9.26
CA ALA A 221 -9.34 3.54 -9.76
C ALA A 221 -9.69 2.53 -8.63
N LEU A 222 -10.95 2.09 -8.61
CA LEU A 222 -11.51 1.23 -7.57
C LEU A 222 -11.24 -0.26 -7.83
N ASP A 223 -11.22 -1.06 -6.75
CA ASP A 223 -10.97 -2.51 -6.77
C ASP A 223 -12.22 -3.32 -7.17
N VAL A 224 -12.66 -3.15 -8.40
CA VAL A 224 -13.79 -3.92 -8.97
C VAL A 224 -13.35 -5.09 -9.83
N ARG A 225 -12.05 -5.18 -10.14
CA ARG A 225 -11.47 -6.28 -10.93
C ARG A 225 -10.31 -6.91 -10.17
N PRO A 226 -10.52 -8.07 -9.52
CA PRO A 226 -9.48 -8.73 -8.75
C PRO A 226 -8.19 -9.04 -9.54
N LEU A 227 -8.30 -9.26 -10.86
CA LEU A 227 -7.15 -9.49 -11.73
C LEU A 227 -6.25 -8.25 -11.88
N SER A 228 -6.85 -7.06 -11.92
CA SER A 228 -6.13 -5.79 -12.08
C SER A 228 -5.34 -5.41 -10.82
N LEU A 229 -5.86 -5.74 -9.62
CA LEU A 229 -5.20 -5.44 -8.35
C LEU A 229 -4.11 -6.45 -7.95
N LYS A 230 -4.18 -7.68 -8.48
CA LYS A 230 -3.27 -8.78 -8.14
C LYS A 230 -1.77 -8.43 -8.19
N PRO A 231 -1.25 -7.67 -9.20
CA PRO A 231 0.15 -7.28 -9.21
C PRO A 231 0.57 -6.44 -7.98
N LEU A 232 -0.28 -5.52 -7.51
CA LEU A 232 0.00 -4.69 -6.34
C LEU A 232 -0.04 -5.53 -5.04
N LEU A 233 -1.00 -6.45 -4.93
CA LEU A 233 -1.08 -7.43 -3.83
C LEU A 233 0.17 -8.31 -3.73
N ASN A 234 0.71 -8.72 -4.89
CA ASN A 234 1.94 -9.50 -4.97
C ASN A 234 3.15 -8.68 -4.48
N VAL A 235 3.25 -7.41 -4.86
CA VAL A 235 4.32 -6.51 -4.38
C VAL A 235 4.24 -6.38 -2.85
N GLN A 236 3.05 -6.12 -2.29
CA GLN A 236 2.86 -6.00 -0.84
C GLN A 236 3.30 -7.28 -0.12
N SER A 237 2.77 -8.43 -0.55
CA SER A 237 3.03 -9.72 0.10
C SER A 237 4.52 -10.10 0.01
N MET A 238 5.14 -9.92 -1.16
CA MET A 238 6.57 -10.17 -1.37
C MET A 238 7.43 -9.30 -0.45
N TYR A 239 7.14 -8.00 -0.39
CA TYR A 239 7.93 -7.07 0.43
C TYR A 239 7.81 -7.40 1.92
N LEU A 240 6.59 -7.67 2.41
CA LEU A 240 6.36 -7.99 3.81
C LEU A 240 6.96 -9.35 4.18
N CYS A 241 6.86 -10.38 3.32
CA CYS A 241 7.56 -11.65 3.53
C CYS A 241 9.06 -11.42 3.70
N ARG A 242 9.70 -10.70 2.77
CA ARG A 242 11.13 -10.40 2.85
C ARG A 242 11.50 -9.59 4.09
N SER A 243 10.66 -8.63 4.49
CA SER A 243 10.88 -7.83 5.71
C SER A 243 10.91 -8.66 6.99
N LEU A 244 10.23 -9.81 6.98
CA LEU A 244 10.12 -10.74 8.10
C LEU A 244 11.03 -11.96 7.97
N GLY A 245 11.79 -12.08 6.88
CA GLY A 245 12.59 -13.28 6.57
C GLY A 245 11.75 -14.51 6.19
N LEU A 246 10.51 -14.32 5.74
CA LEU A 246 9.58 -15.39 5.41
C LEU A 246 9.67 -15.83 3.95
N GLY A 247 9.33 -17.08 3.70
CA GLY A 247 9.19 -17.63 2.36
C GLY A 247 8.03 -17.02 1.54
N PRO A 248 8.03 -17.19 0.21
CA PRO A 248 6.98 -16.67 -0.67
C PRO A 248 5.63 -17.41 -0.53
N ARG A 249 5.60 -18.57 0.13
CA ARG A 249 4.39 -19.40 0.35
C ARG A 249 3.92 -19.36 1.81
N SER A 250 4.43 -18.43 2.61
CA SER A 250 4.09 -18.30 4.01
C SER A 250 2.66 -17.78 4.18
N GLN A 251 2.06 -18.02 5.34
CA GLN A 251 0.71 -17.56 5.64
C GLN A 251 0.65 -16.01 5.57
N LEU A 252 -0.42 -15.46 4.99
CA LEU A 252 -0.54 -14.01 4.81
C LEU A 252 -0.92 -13.26 6.10
N ALA A 253 -1.74 -13.86 6.97
CA ALA A 253 -2.21 -13.20 8.19
C ALA A 253 -1.06 -12.72 9.12
N PRO A 254 0.03 -13.49 9.34
CA PRO A 254 1.22 -12.99 10.05
C PRO A 254 1.81 -11.70 9.46
N LEU A 255 1.78 -11.52 8.13
CA LEU A 255 2.34 -10.33 7.49
C LEU A 255 1.69 -9.05 8.01
N TYR A 256 0.37 -9.07 8.23
CA TYR A 256 -0.39 -7.90 8.69
C TYR A 256 -0.44 -7.82 10.22
N THR A 257 -0.71 -8.95 10.88
CA THR A 257 -0.89 -8.99 12.34
C THR A 257 0.39 -8.67 13.12
N GLU A 258 1.56 -8.92 12.52
CA GLU A 258 2.86 -8.73 13.15
C GLU A 258 3.59 -7.44 12.75
N THR A 259 3.32 -6.92 11.55
CA THR A 259 3.93 -5.65 11.09
C THR A 259 3.05 -4.44 11.40
N GLY A 260 1.74 -4.63 11.57
CA GLY A 260 0.76 -3.55 11.67
C GLY A 260 0.47 -2.84 10.33
N VAL A 261 0.87 -3.44 9.21
CA VAL A 261 0.50 -2.97 7.86
C VAL A 261 -0.88 -3.50 7.51
N TRP A 262 -1.71 -2.66 6.91
CA TRP A 262 -3.05 -3.07 6.46
C TRP A 262 -2.97 -3.83 5.13
N PRO A 263 -3.78 -4.87 4.93
CA PRO A 263 -3.99 -5.43 3.59
C PRO A 263 -4.45 -4.32 2.64
N ILE A 264 -3.85 -4.24 1.46
CA ILE A 264 -4.04 -3.12 0.53
C ILE A 264 -5.52 -2.89 0.18
N ARG A 265 -6.34 -3.93 0.05
CA ARG A 265 -7.78 -3.82 -0.26
C ARG A 265 -8.52 -2.95 0.76
N TYR A 266 -8.30 -3.22 2.05
CA TYR A 266 -8.85 -2.42 3.15
C TYR A 266 -8.26 -1.01 3.19
N ARG A 267 -6.96 -0.89 2.90
CA ARG A 267 -6.28 0.41 2.86
C ARG A 267 -6.83 1.30 1.76
N TRP A 268 -7.12 0.74 0.59
CA TRP A 268 -7.65 1.44 -0.58
C TRP A 268 -9.04 2.01 -0.29
N VAL A 269 -9.99 1.15 0.07
CA VAL A 269 -11.36 1.61 0.36
C VAL A 269 -11.40 2.63 1.50
N TYR A 270 -10.52 2.50 2.50
CA TYR A 270 -10.40 3.49 3.56
C TYR A 270 -9.97 4.86 3.02
N LEU A 271 -8.97 4.91 2.14
CA LEU A 271 -8.49 6.16 1.54
C LEU A 271 -9.53 6.75 0.57
N THR A 272 -10.22 5.92 -0.21
CA THR A 272 -11.33 6.33 -1.08
C THR A 272 -12.47 6.96 -0.26
N LEU A 273 -12.89 6.31 0.83
CA LEU A 273 -13.91 6.85 1.74
C LEU A 273 -13.43 8.13 2.44
N TRP A 274 -12.14 8.23 2.75
CA TRP A 274 -11.55 9.43 3.34
C TRP A 274 -11.55 10.60 2.36
N TRP A 275 -11.27 10.35 1.08
CA TRP A 275 -11.46 11.33 0.01
C TRP A 275 -12.93 11.71 -0.17
N LEU A 276 -13.84 10.72 -0.17
CA LEU A 276 -15.29 10.98 -0.28
C LEU A 276 -15.80 11.84 0.87
N ARG A 277 -15.28 11.65 2.10
CA ARG A 277 -15.56 12.50 3.26
C ARG A 277 -15.22 13.95 2.97
N TYR A 278 -14.06 14.23 2.34
CA TYR A 278 -13.70 15.57 1.92
C TYR A 278 -14.73 16.13 0.91
N VAL A 279 -15.13 15.33 -0.09
CA VAL A 279 -16.10 15.77 -1.10
C VAL A 279 -17.47 16.12 -0.50
N VAL A 280 -18.02 15.28 0.39
CA VAL A 280 -19.35 15.52 0.96
C VAL A 280 -19.35 16.63 2.03
N ARG A 281 -18.22 16.80 2.73
CA ARG A 281 -18.06 17.83 3.78
C ARG A 281 -17.78 19.21 3.17
N ASP A 282 -16.78 19.31 2.30
CA ASP A 282 -16.27 20.61 1.81
C ASP A 282 -16.91 21.01 0.48
N ARG A 283 -17.64 20.08 -0.17
CA ARG A 283 -18.45 20.33 -1.36
C ARG A 283 -17.70 21.04 -2.50
N PRO A 284 -16.48 20.59 -2.87
CA PRO A 284 -15.78 21.16 -4.01
C PRO A 284 -16.64 20.99 -5.28
N PRO A 285 -16.75 22.01 -6.16
CA PRO A 285 -17.78 22.04 -7.21
C PRO A 285 -17.75 20.84 -8.17
N LEU A 286 -16.59 20.53 -8.75
CA LEU A 286 -16.46 19.44 -9.73
C LEU A 286 -16.49 18.04 -9.10
N PRO A 287 -15.75 17.74 -8.01
CA PRO A 287 -15.83 16.42 -7.39
C PRO A 287 -17.21 16.11 -6.81
N LEU A 288 -17.93 17.11 -6.26
CA LEU A 288 -19.30 16.88 -5.77
C LEU A 288 -20.26 16.58 -6.93
N ALA A 289 -20.15 17.31 -8.04
CA ALA A 289 -20.88 17.01 -9.26
C ALA A 289 -20.58 15.58 -9.77
N ALA A 290 -19.31 15.17 -9.74
CA ALA A 290 -18.90 13.82 -10.15
C ALA A 290 -19.53 12.72 -9.31
N VAL A 291 -19.54 12.90 -7.98
CA VAL A 291 -20.15 11.93 -7.05
C VAL A 291 -21.67 11.85 -7.26
N ARG A 292 -22.34 12.98 -7.50
CA ARG A 292 -23.79 13.00 -7.78
C ARG A 292 -24.14 12.31 -9.08
N GLU A 293 -23.43 12.61 -10.15
CA GLU A 293 -23.61 11.96 -11.45
C GLU A 293 -23.34 10.45 -11.31
N ALA A 294 -22.26 10.06 -10.65
CA ALA A 294 -21.94 8.65 -10.41
C ALA A 294 -23.02 7.94 -9.59
N TRP A 295 -23.58 8.59 -8.57
CA TRP A 295 -24.69 8.05 -7.80
C TRP A 295 -25.95 7.90 -8.66
N GLN A 296 -26.30 8.91 -9.47
CA GLN A 296 -27.46 8.87 -10.37
C GLN A 296 -27.33 7.75 -11.41
N LEU A 297 -26.16 7.61 -12.04
CA LEU A 297 -25.86 6.50 -12.95
C LEU A 297 -26.05 5.14 -12.28
N ALA A 298 -25.68 4.99 -11.00
CA ALA A 298 -25.92 3.77 -10.25
C ALA A 298 -27.43 3.49 -10.05
N GLN A 299 -28.23 4.53 -9.77
CA GLN A 299 -29.69 4.40 -9.66
C GLN A 299 -30.32 3.97 -10.99
N ASP A 300 -29.77 4.45 -12.10
CA ASP A 300 -30.20 4.10 -13.46
C ASP A 300 -29.61 2.75 -13.96
N HIS A 301 -28.99 1.97 -13.07
CA HIS A 301 -28.38 0.66 -13.34
C HIS A 301 -27.24 0.70 -14.38
N HIS A 302 -26.57 1.84 -14.51
CA HIS A 302 -25.35 1.98 -15.30
C HIS A 302 -24.09 1.76 -14.44
N SER A 303 -23.01 1.31 -15.09
CA SER A 303 -21.69 1.23 -14.44
C SER A 303 -21.23 2.62 -14.03
N SER A 304 -20.80 2.77 -12.79
CA SER A 304 -20.44 4.07 -12.23
C SER A 304 -19.45 3.93 -11.09
N TRP A 305 -18.75 5.02 -10.78
CA TRP A 305 -17.82 5.08 -9.65
C TRP A 305 -18.51 4.76 -8.31
N TRP A 306 -19.76 5.17 -8.10
CA TRP A 306 -20.50 4.87 -6.87
C TRP A 306 -20.84 3.39 -6.76
N GLY A 307 -21.36 2.80 -7.83
CA GLY A 307 -21.61 1.35 -7.89
C GLY A 307 -20.34 0.55 -7.66
N ASP A 308 -19.25 0.96 -8.29
CA ASP A 308 -17.93 0.34 -8.14
C ASP A 308 -17.39 0.43 -6.69
N LEU A 309 -17.65 1.54 -5.97
CA LEU A 309 -17.29 1.68 -4.56
C LEU A 309 -18.10 0.74 -3.68
N CYS A 310 -19.42 0.67 -3.88
CA CYS A 310 -20.30 -0.26 -3.18
C CYS A 310 -19.87 -1.71 -3.39
N LEU A 311 -19.55 -2.10 -4.64
CA LEU A 311 -19.02 -3.43 -4.97
C LEU A 311 -17.67 -3.68 -4.30
N SER A 312 -16.74 -2.73 -4.36
CA SER A 312 -15.42 -2.86 -3.73
C SER A 312 -15.51 -3.10 -2.21
N LEU A 313 -16.47 -2.44 -1.54
CA LEU A 313 -16.75 -2.62 -0.10
C LEU A 313 -17.42 -3.97 0.21
N LEU A 314 -18.30 -4.43 -0.68
CA LEU A 314 -18.97 -5.73 -0.57
C LEU A 314 -18.02 -6.90 -0.79
N GLU A 315 -17.08 -6.79 -1.73
CA GLU A 315 -16.12 -7.84 -2.09
C GLU A 315 -14.91 -7.94 -1.15
N LEU A 316 -14.83 -7.10 -0.11
CA LEU A 316 -13.83 -7.26 0.94
C LEU A 316 -13.97 -8.65 1.60
N PRO A 317 -12.87 -9.24 2.11
CA PRO A 317 -12.93 -10.55 2.78
C PRO A 317 -13.97 -10.64 3.90
N VAL A 318 -14.19 -9.54 4.62
CA VAL A 318 -15.38 -9.29 5.43
C VAL A 318 -15.99 -8.00 4.89
N ALA A 319 -17.21 -8.11 4.37
CA ALA A 319 -17.91 -7.03 3.68
C ALA A 319 -18.20 -5.83 4.59
N VAL A 320 -18.17 -4.65 4.00
CA VAL A 320 -18.71 -3.41 4.58
C VAL A 320 -19.99 -3.08 3.81
N LEU A 321 -21.12 -3.00 4.51
CA LEU A 321 -22.41 -2.76 3.88
C LEU A 321 -22.69 -1.26 3.82
N VAL A 322 -22.94 -0.76 2.61
CA VAL A 322 -23.39 0.61 2.35
C VAL A 322 -24.62 0.53 1.45
N GLN A 323 -25.63 1.37 1.71
CA GLN A 323 -26.84 1.42 0.89
C GLN A 323 -26.50 2.09 -0.45
N ILE A 324 -26.78 1.39 -1.56
CA ILE A 324 -26.46 1.90 -2.90
C ILE A 324 -27.47 2.98 -3.33
N GLU A 325 -28.70 2.88 -2.84
CA GLU A 325 -29.83 3.76 -3.14
C GLU A 325 -29.70 5.13 -2.48
N GLU A 326 -28.94 5.24 -1.39
CA GLU A 326 -28.80 6.49 -0.63
C GLU A 326 -27.57 7.29 -1.09
N MET A 327 -27.79 8.57 -1.41
CA MET A 327 -26.70 9.51 -1.69
C MET A 327 -25.78 9.60 -0.46
N PRO A 328 -24.44 9.52 -0.61
CA PRO A 328 -23.53 9.59 0.51
C PRO A 328 -23.66 10.93 1.26
N THR A 329 -23.85 10.84 2.58
CA THR A 329 -23.87 11.98 3.50
C THR A 329 -22.60 12.00 4.33
N VAL A 330 -22.34 13.11 5.01
CA VAL A 330 -21.21 13.22 5.94
C VAL A 330 -21.28 12.09 6.98
N ASP A 331 -22.44 11.87 7.59
CA ASP A 331 -22.63 10.86 8.65
C ASP A 331 -22.53 9.43 8.11
N SER A 332 -23.08 9.15 6.93
CA SER A 332 -22.99 7.80 6.34
C SER A 332 -21.54 7.45 5.98
N VAL A 333 -20.77 8.41 5.47
CA VAL A 333 -19.33 8.21 5.16
C VAL A 333 -18.50 8.06 6.43
N TYR A 334 -18.78 8.83 7.50
CA TYR A 334 -18.12 8.62 8.80
C TYR A 334 -18.42 7.24 9.37
N SER A 335 -19.67 6.80 9.30
CA SER A 335 -20.08 5.46 9.71
C SER A 335 -19.35 4.40 8.90
N ALA A 336 -19.30 4.54 7.57
CA ALA A 336 -18.57 3.62 6.69
C ALA A 336 -17.08 3.54 7.04
N LEU A 337 -16.40 4.69 7.26
CA LEU A 337 -14.99 4.74 7.68
C LEU A 337 -14.75 3.99 8.99
N ALA A 338 -15.58 4.23 10.02
CA ALA A 338 -15.50 3.51 11.30
C ALA A 338 -15.78 2.01 11.11
N GLN A 339 -16.67 1.68 10.18
CA GLN A 339 -17.01 0.32 9.80
C GLN A 339 -15.99 -0.35 8.88
N VAL A 340 -14.90 0.28 8.43
CA VAL A 340 -13.82 -0.46 7.72
C VAL A 340 -12.92 -1.19 8.73
N GLU A 341 -12.65 -0.57 9.88
CA GLU A 341 -11.72 -1.13 10.87
C GLU A 341 -12.25 -2.41 11.52
N LEU A 342 -13.57 -2.50 11.75
CA LEU A 342 -14.18 -3.66 12.39
C LEU A 342 -14.13 -4.93 11.51
N PRO A 343 -14.57 -4.91 10.23
CA PRO A 343 -14.38 -5.98 9.26
C PRO A 343 -12.91 -6.32 9.03
N LEU A 344 -11.99 -5.35 8.98
CA LEU A 344 -10.56 -5.64 8.92
C LEU A 344 -10.09 -6.42 10.16
N THR A 345 -10.51 -5.97 11.35
CA THR A 345 -10.21 -6.66 12.61
C THR A 345 -10.72 -8.09 12.60
N ARG A 346 -11.97 -8.28 12.17
CA ARG A 346 -12.61 -9.60 12.05
C ARG A 346 -11.92 -10.46 11.01
N HIS A 347 -11.60 -9.92 9.83
CA HIS A 347 -10.88 -10.63 8.78
C HIS A 347 -9.55 -11.19 9.29
N LEU A 348 -8.74 -10.36 9.96
CA LEU A 348 -7.46 -10.80 10.51
C LEU A 348 -7.62 -11.78 11.67
N PHE A 349 -8.62 -11.57 12.52
CA PHE A 349 -8.93 -12.48 13.62
C PHE A 349 -9.35 -13.87 13.10
N ASP A 350 -10.32 -13.92 12.19
CA ASP A 350 -10.85 -15.14 11.60
C ASP A 350 -9.76 -15.86 10.77
N SER A 351 -8.93 -15.11 10.02
CA SER A 351 -7.82 -15.69 9.25
C SER A 351 -6.79 -16.41 10.13
N VAL A 352 -6.56 -15.93 11.36
CA VAL A 352 -5.70 -16.60 12.34
C VAL A 352 -6.42 -17.77 12.99
N MET A 353 -7.66 -17.55 13.45
CA MET A 353 -8.42 -18.54 14.23
C MET A 353 -8.83 -19.77 13.42
N LEU A 354 -9.09 -19.60 12.12
CA LEU A 354 -9.46 -20.69 11.21
C LEU A 354 -8.24 -21.44 10.63
N SER A 355 -7.03 -20.87 10.72
CA SER A 355 -5.84 -21.51 10.16
C SER A 355 -5.28 -22.57 11.10
N GLU A 356 -5.31 -23.84 10.69
CA GLU A 356 -4.64 -24.95 11.38
C GLU A 356 -3.11 -24.82 11.45
N ARG A 357 -2.56 -23.80 10.78
CA ARG A 357 -1.13 -23.56 10.69
C ARG A 357 -0.64 -22.50 11.65
N LEU A 358 -1.48 -21.85 12.44
CA LEU A 358 -1.06 -20.69 13.25
C LEU A 358 -1.34 -20.87 14.75
N PRO A 359 -0.95 -22.01 15.39
CA PRO A 359 -1.36 -22.33 16.76
C PRO A 359 -0.87 -21.30 17.79
N ILE A 360 0.33 -20.74 17.60
CA ILE A 360 0.88 -19.70 18.48
C ILE A 360 0.07 -18.41 18.39
N LEU A 361 -0.28 -17.97 17.17
CA LEU A 361 -1.12 -16.79 16.98
C LEU A 361 -2.54 -17.01 17.51
N GLN A 362 -3.11 -18.19 17.32
CA GLN A 362 -4.40 -18.56 17.90
C GLN A 362 -4.38 -18.47 19.42
N ALA A 363 -3.34 -19.03 20.07
CA ALA A 363 -3.19 -18.96 21.52
C ALA A 363 -3.16 -17.51 22.01
N ARG A 364 -2.44 -16.64 21.30
CA ARG A 364 -2.40 -15.20 21.57
C ARG A 364 -3.77 -14.55 21.38
N PHE A 365 -4.48 -14.87 20.30
CA PHE A 365 -5.77 -14.25 19.95
C PHE A 365 -6.90 -14.67 20.90
N ARG A 366 -6.90 -15.92 21.39
CA ARG A 366 -7.85 -16.41 22.41
C ARG A 366 -7.77 -15.63 23.74
N ARG A 367 -6.66 -14.95 24.01
CA ARG A 367 -6.44 -14.16 25.24
C ARG A 367 -6.70 -12.67 25.07
N LEU A 368 -7.15 -12.23 23.89
CA LEU A 368 -7.51 -10.83 23.68
C LEU A 368 -8.75 -10.49 24.50
N SER A 369 -8.72 -9.32 25.14
CA SER A 369 -9.87 -8.79 25.88
C SER A 369 -10.95 -8.33 24.89
N SER A 370 -12.20 -8.68 25.19
CA SER A 370 -13.35 -8.14 24.47
C SER A 370 -13.66 -6.70 24.92
N PRO A 371 -14.02 -5.79 24.01
CA PRO A 371 -14.10 -5.97 22.55
C PRO A 371 -12.70 -6.01 21.88
N VAL A 372 -12.54 -6.90 20.89
CA VAL A 372 -11.31 -6.96 20.09
C VAL A 372 -11.29 -5.79 19.13
N THR A 373 -10.23 -4.98 19.18
CA THR A 373 -10.03 -3.82 18.30
C THR A 373 -8.91 -4.07 17.30
N LEU A 374 -8.83 -3.24 16.27
CA LEU A 374 -7.79 -3.35 15.25
C LEU A 374 -6.38 -3.29 15.84
N SER A 375 -6.16 -2.42 16.83
CA SER A 375 -4.87 -2.27 17.52
C SER A 375 -4.42 -3.54 18.25
N HIS A 376 -5.35 -4.43 18.63
CA HIS A 376 -5.01 -5.71 19.25
C HIS A 376 -4.45 -6.71 18.23
N VAL A 377 -5.06 -6.77 17.03
CA VAL A 377 -4.75 -7.78 16.01
C VAL A 377 -3.71 -7.31 15.00
N CYS A 378 -3.73 -6.04 14.59
CA CYS A 378 -2.88 -5.44 13.57
C CYS A 378 -1.97 -4.39 14.19
N ARG A 379 -0.81 -4.82 14.71
CA ARG A 379 0.20 -3.91 15.25
C ARG A 379 1.60 -4.47 15.09
N GLN A 380 2.58 -3.56 14.97
CA GLN A 380 3.98 -3.96 14.96
C GLN A 380 4.36 -4.61 16.28
N ARG A 381 4.91 -5.82 16.25
CA ARG A 381 5.22 -6.56 17.49
C ARG A 381 6.61 -6.24 18.04
N PRO A 382 6.77 -6.17 19.38
CA PRO A 382 8.04 -5.80 20.00
C PRO A 382 9.20 -6.74 19.67
N TYR A 383 8.95 -8.03 19.49
CA TYR A 383 10.00 -9.00 19.17
C TYR A 383 10.68 -8.74 17.81
N LEU A 384 10.06 -7.94 16.92
CA LEU A 384 10.70 -7.48 15.68
C LEU A 384 11.89 -6.53 15.94
N SER A 385 12.05 -6.05 17.17
CA SER A 385 13.16 -5.19 17.60
C SER A 385 14.30 -5.97 18.28
N VAL A 386 14.23 -7.32 18.33
CA VAL A 386 15.36 -8.14 18.80
C VAL A 386 16.59 -7.84 17.93
N SER A 387 17.71 -7.51 18.58
CA SER A 387 18.92 -6.99 17.95
C SER A 387 19.58 -8.00 17.01
N HIS A 388 19.74 -9.26 17.46
CA HIS A 388 20.41 -10.29 16.68
C HIS A 388 19.50 -10.82 15.56
N PRO A 389 19.86 -10.64 14.27
CA PRO A 389 18.96 -10.93 13.15
C PRO A 389 18.45 -12.37 13.09
N LYS A 390 19.34 -13.36 13.25
CA LYS A 390 18.96 -14.78 13.16
C LYS A 390 18.08 -15.24 14.32
N HIS A 391 18.21 -14.61 15.49
CA HIS A 391 17.37 -14.94 16.65
C HIS A 391 15.96 -14.39 16.42
N ARG A 392 15.88 -13.13 15.99
CA ARG A 392 14.63 -12.49 15.60
C ARG A 392 13.90 -13.28 14.53
N GLU A 393 14.61 -13.67 13.46
CA GLU A 393 14.05 -14.45 12.36
C GLU A 393 13.53 -15.80 12.84
N ALA A 394 14.29 -16.54 13.66
CA ALA A 394 13.82 -17.80 14.24
C ALA A 394 12.52 -17.63 15.05
N LEU A 395 12.40 -16.54 15.82
CA LEU A 395 11.18 -16.26 16.58
C LEU A 395 10.01 -15.89 15.65
N VAL A 396 10.25 -15.14 14.58
CA VAL A 396 9.23 -14.83 13.57
C VAL A 396 8.77 -16.10 12.86
N HIS A 397 9.70 -16.96 12.42
CA HIS A 397 9.41 -18.25 11.79
C HIS A 397 8.61 -19.17 12.71
N LEU A 398 8.92 -19.17 14.02
CA LEU A 398 8.14 -19.89 15.01
C LEU A 398 6.68 -19.43 15.01
N ILE A 399 6.45 -18.11 15.08
CA ILE A 399 5.11 -17.53 15.22
C ILE A 399 4.29 -17.63 13.92
N SER A 400 4.93 -17.48 12.76
CA SER A 400 4.28 -17.54 11.44
C SER A 400 4.19 -18.94 10.86
N SER A 401 4.68 -19.95 11.59
CA SER A 401 4.78 -21.35 11.19
C SER A 401 5.49 -21.54 9.84
N ASP A 402 6.67 -20.92 9.76
CA ASP A 402 7.64 -21.07 8.67
C ASP A 402 8.92 -21.80 9.13
N HIS A 403 8.85 -22.50 10.26
CA HIS A 403 9.96 -23.12 10.98
C HIS A 403 10.30 -24.56 10.53
N PRO A 404 11.47 -25.12 10.89
CA PRO A 404 11.92 -26.44 10.42
C PRO A 404 11.33 -27.67 11.14
N LEU A 405 10.45 -27.47 12.13
CA LEU A 405 9.83 -28.58 12.87
C LEU A 405 9.00 -29.51 11.97
N GLY A 406 8.89 -30.77 12.37
CA GLY A 406 8.24 -31.87 11.65
C GLY A 406 6.78 -31.56 11.32
N VAL A 407 6.07 -30.84 12.18
CA VAL A 407 4.68 -30.43 11.91
C VAL A 407 4.54 -29.57 10.65
N GLU A 408 5.50 -28.70 10.36
CA GLU A 408 5.50 -27.83 9.17
C GLU A 408 6.25 -28.45 7.99
N THR A 409 7.40 -29.08 8.22
CA THR A 409 8.16 -29.73 7.14
C THR A 409 7.41 -30.93 6.56
N GLY A 410 6.59 -31.62 7.36
CA GLY A 410 5.69 -32.68 6.91
C GLY A 410 4.58 -32.16 5.99
N ARG A 411 4.13 -30.91 6.12
CA ARG A 411 3.14 -30.27 5.23
C ARG A 411 3.72 -29.94 3.84
N ARG A 412 5.05 -29.87 3.73
CA ARG A 412 5.76 -29.49 2.50
C ARG A 412 6.20 -30.69 1.68
N GLN A 413 5.92 -31.91 2.15
CA GLN A 413 6.22 -33.13 1.41
C GLN A 413 5.28 -33.28 0.21
N GLY A 414 5.73 -34.05 -0.79
CA GLY A 414 4.96 -34.31 -2.02
C GLY A 414 3.77 -35.24 -1.83
N TRP A 415 3.58 -35.79 -0.62
CA TRP A 415 2.47 -36.66 -0.25
C TRP A 415 1.88 -36.22 1.10
N GLU A 416 0.63 -36.61 1.35
CA GLU A 416 -0.07 -36.26 2.59
C GLU A 416 0.46 -37.10 3.76
N ILE A 417 1.01 -36.41 4.77
CA ILE A 417 1.44 -37.03 6.04
C ILE A 417 0.50 -36.57 7.14
N PRO A 418 -0.31 -37.45 7.72
CA PRO A 418 -1.19 -37.12 8.85
C PRO A 418 -0.41 -36.49 10.01
N ARG A 419 -1.04 -35.57 10.75
CA ARG A 419 -0.37 -34.82 11.84
C ARG A 419 0.24 -35.76 12.89
N HIS A 420 -0.46 -36.84 13.25
CA HIS A 420 0.02 -37.80 14.26
C HIS A 420 1.23 -38.62 13.79
N CYS A 421 1.46 -38.73 12.48
CA CYS A 421 2.62 -39.41 11.88
C CYS A 421 3.86 -38.51 11.77
N ARG A 422 3.76 -37.22 12.11
CA ARG A 422 4.88 -36.26 12.14
C ARG A 422 5.58 -36.30 13.49
N VAL A 423 6.12 -37.47 13.84
CA VAL A 423 6.67 -37.76 15.17
C VAL A 423 7.97 -36.98 15.40
N CYS A 424 8.22 -36.61 16.66
CA CYS A 424 9.46 -35.99 17.10
C CYS A 424 10.67 -36.84 16.74
N ARG A 425 11.57 -36.29 15.91
CA ARG A 425 12.79 -36.97 15.45
C ARG A 425 13.79 -37.28 16.57
N PHE A 426 13.63 -36.60 17.71
CA PHE A 426 14.48 -36.70 18.89
C PHE A 426 14.00 -37.79 19.85
N CYS A 427 12.84 -37.63 20.49
CA CYS A 427 12.37 -38.60 21.48
C CYS A 427 11.73 -39.84 20.86
N ARG A 428 11.28 -39.78 19.60
CA ARG A 428 10.68 -40.90 18.84
C ARG A 428 9.56 -41.65 19.56
N ARG A 429 8.86 -40.97 20.48
CA ARG A 429 7.75 -41.55 21.25
C ARG A 429 6.45 -41.49 20.47
N ARG A 430 5.62 -42.51 20.66
CA ARG A 430 4.27 -42.56 20.14
C ARG A 430 3.44 -41.41 20.71
N GLY A 431 2.75 -40.67 19.84
CA GLY A 431 1.95 -39.52 20.24
C GLY A 431 2.74 -38.22 20.47
N ALA A 432 4.07 -38.26 20.48
CA ALA A 432 4.91 -37.06 20.53
C ALA A 432 5.08 -36.45 19.13
N VAL A 433 4.11 -35.64 18.71
CA VAL A 433 4.20 -34.88 17.45
C VAL A 433 5.30 -33.81 17.57
N GLU A 434 6.11 -33.63 16.53
CA GLU A 434 7.14 -32.58 16.47
C GLU A 434 6.53 -31.21 16.19
N ASP A 435 5.76 -30.69 17.15
CA ASP A 435 5.18 -29.35 17.13
C ASP A 435 5.98 -28.36 17.98
N GLU A 436 5.58 -27.08 17.92
CA GLU A 436 6.27 -25.95 18.53
C GLU A 436 6.48 -26.15 20.03
N VAL A 437 5.44 -26.59 20.73
CA VAL A 437 5.49 -26.76 22.18
C VAL A 437 6.23 -28.02 22.57
N HIS A 438 6.06 -29.11 21.83
CA HIS A 438 6.81 -30.33 22.12
C HIS A 438 8.32 -30.10 21.95
N ALA A 439 8.76 -29.58 20.81
CA ALA A 439 10.18 -29.38 20.53
C ALA A 439 10.86 -28.40 21.50
N LEU A 440 10.19 -27.29 21.82
CA LEU A 440 10.75 -26.26 22.69
C LEU A 440 10.68 -26.65 24.17
N LEU A 441 9.54 -27.17 24.64
CA LEU A 441 9.23 -27.18 26.07
C LEU A 441 8.88 -28.56 26.66
N ALA A 442 8.59 -29.58 25.85
CA ALA A 442 8.15 -30.88 26.40
C ALA A 442 9.08 -32.06 26.07
N CYS A 443 9.87 -31.99 25.00
CA CYS A 443 10.72 -33.11 24.58
C CYS A 443 11.76 -33.43 25.66
N GLU A 444 11.92 -34.72 25.96
CA GLU A 444 12.85 -35.25 26.98
C GLU A 444 14.19 -35.73 26.39
N ASP A 445 14.41 -35.57 25.07
CA ASP A 445 15.74 -35.85 24.49
C ASP A 445 16.80 -35.01 25.20
N PRO A 446 17.91 -35.61 25.66
CA PRO A 446 18.92 -34.92 26.45
C PRO A 446 19.47 -33.65 25.79
N ARG A 447 19.55 -33.59 24.45
CA ARG A 447 20.08 -32.42 23.74
C ARG A 447 19.12 -31.23 23.81
N LEU A 448 17.81 -31.49 23.63
CA LEU A 448 16.79 -30.44 23.76
C LEU A 448 16.57 -30.03 25.21
N ALA A 449 16.64 -30.98 26.15
CA ALA A 449 16.55 -30.71 27.58
C ALA A 449 17.72 -29.84 28.06
N ASP A 450 18.95 -30.12 27.61
CA ASP A 450 20.14 -29.33 27.94
C ASP A 450 20.03 -27.90 27.40
N LEU A 451 19.60 -27.72 26.14
CA LEU A 451 19.34 -26.38 25.59
C LEU A 451 18.27 -25.63 26.39
N ARG A 452 17.18 -26.29 26.78
CA ARG A 452 16.11 -25.66 27.57
C ARG A 452 16.63 -25.20 28.93
N GLU A 453 17.42 -26.03 29.59
CA GLU A 453 17.97 -25.71 30.92
C GLU A 453 19.02 -24.60 30.85
N ARG A 454 20.00 -24.72 29.94
CA ARG A 454 21.13 -23.79 29.84
C ARG A 454 20.80 -22.50 29.12
N GLU A 455 20.11 -22.57 27.99
CA GLU A 455 19.96 -21.43 27.07
C GLU A 455 18.64 -20.68 27.28
N LEU A 456 17.61 -21.35 27.82
CA LEU A 456 16.35 -20.69 28.18
C LEU A 456 16.27 -20.40 29.67
N LEU A 457 16.17 -21.42 30.53
CA LEU A 457 15.84 -21.22 31.95
C LEU A 457 16.94 -20.47 32.72
N SER A 458 18.21 -20.82 32.48
CA SER A 458 19.33 -20.07 33.07
C SER A 458 19.40 -18.63 32.56
N ALA A 459 19.19 -18.41 31.27
CA ALA A 459 19.21 -17.06 30.67
C ALA A 459 18.07 -16.19 31.22
N LEU A 460 16.87 -16.74 31.39
CA LEU A 460 15.73 -16.04 31.99
C LEU A 460 16.00 -15.60 33.43
N GLU A 461 16.78 -16.37 34.21
CA GLU A 461 17.10 -16.05 35.61
C GLU A 461 18.33 -15.13 35.79
N SER A 462 19.19 -15.02 34.77
CA SER A 462 20.48 -14.32 34.87
C SER A 462 20.62 -13.06 33.99
N GLN A 463 19.68 -12.82 33.08
CA GLN A 463 19.69 -11.61 32.25
C GLN A 463 19.49 -10.32 33.06
N VAL A 464 19.74 -9.18 32.43
CA VAL A 464 19.69 -7.83 33.03
C VAL A 464 18.38 -7.55 33.78
N ASP A 465 17.25 -8.01 33.22
CA ASP A 465 15.93 -7.95 33.88
C ASP A 465 15.38 -9.38 34.06
N PRO A 466 15.74 -10.05 35.17
CA PRO A 466 15.51 -11.48 35.31
C PRO A 466 14.04 -11.82 35.59
N LEU A 467 13.70 -13.08 35.36
CA LEU A 467 12.48 -13.73 35.81
C LEU A 467 12.84 -14.71 36.95
N PRO A 468 12.88 -14.25 38.22
CA PRO A 468 13.20 -15.13 39.34
C PRO A 468 12.22 -16.31 39.42
N GLY A 469 12.76 -17.52 39.53
CA GLY A 469 11.96 -18.73 39.61
C GLY A 469 11.37 -19.19 38.27
N ALA A 470 12.00 -18.84 37.14
CA ALA A 470 11.63 -19.35 35.82
C ALA A 470 11.52 -20.88 35.81
N ARG A 471 12.45 -21.59 36.47
CA ARG A 471 12.41 -23.05 36.63
C ARG A 471 11.16 -23.54 37.35
N ARG A 472 10.78 -22.86 38.44
CA ARG A 472 9.57 -23.20 39.21
C ARG A 472 8.31 -22.94 38.41
N MET A 473 8.29 -21.87 37.62
CA MET A 473 7.18 -21.54 36.74
C MET A 473 7.05 -22.59 35.63
N TYR A 474 8.15 -22.91 34.94
CA TYR A 474 8.21 -23.95 33.91
C TYR A 474 7.70 -25.31 34.42
N ALA A 475 8.09 -25.70 35.64
CA ALA A 475 7.66 -26.98 36.23
C ALA A 475 6.17 -27.03 36.65
N ARG A 476 5.50 -25.89 36.80
CA ARG A 476 4.12 -25.81 37.32
C ARG A 476 3.09 -25.39 36.29
N VAL A 477 3.51 -24.63 35.29
CA VAL A 477 2.65 -24.05 34.26
C VAL A 477 2.64 -24.98 33.05
N GLN A 478 1.47 -25.14 32.42
CA GLN A 478 1.37 -25.91 31.18
C GLN A 478 2.28 -25.30 30.10
N SER A 479 2.92 -26.13 29.29
CA SER A 479 3.94 -25.68 28.34
C SER A 479 3.44 -24.59 27.37
N TRP A 480 2.19 -24.67 26.93
CA TRP A 480 1.54 -23.64 26.12
C TRP A 480 1.41 -22.30 26.85
N ASP A 481 0.96 -22.32 28.10
CA ASP A 481 0.81 -21.11 28.93
C ASP A 481 2.17 -20.47 29.22
N PHE A 482 3.20 -21.29 29.42
CA PHE A 482 4.56 -20.81 29.63
C PHE A 482 5.11 -20.13 28.35
N LEU A 483 4.95 -20.76 27.18
CA LEU A 483 5.39 -20.16 25.92
C LEU A 483 4.66 -18.83 25.62
N ASP A 484 3.34 -18.78 25.81
CA ASP A 484 2.56 -17.54 25.62
C ASP A 484 3.06 -16.42 26.54
N PHE A 485 3.32 -16.73 27.82
CA PHE A 485 3.88 -15.77 28.76
C PHE A 485 5.22 -15.19 28.27
N LEU A 486 6.13 -16.04 27.80
CA LEU A 486 7.43 -15.60 27.27
C LEU A 486 7.27 -14.72 26.02
N LEU A 487 6.34 -15.07 25.12
CA LEU A 487 6.06 -14.29 23.91
C LEU A 487 5.44 -12.91 24.20
N ARG A 488 4.74 -12.75 25.32
CA ARG A 488 4.14 -11.47 25.73
C ARG A 488 5.10 -10.57 26.48
N ALA A 489 6.03 -11.14 27.24
CA ALA A 489 6.97 -10.38 28.06
C ALA A 489 8.14 -9.88 27.21
N GLN A 490 8.07 -8.64 26.72
CA GLN A 490 9.09 -8.03 25.85
C GLN A 490 10.51 -8.16 26.38
N ARG A 491 10.70 -7.99 27.69
CA ARG A 491 12.00 -8.15 28.35
C ARG A 491 12.63 -9.54 28.19
N LEU A 492 11.84 -10.57 27.86
CA LEU A 492 12.29 -11.96 27.71
C LEU A 492 12.58 -12.35 26.26
N HIS A 493 12.26 -11.48 25.27
CA HIS A 493 12.37 -11.82 23.85
C HIS A 493 13.80 -12.13 23.41
N ALA A 494 14.81 -11.49 23.99
CA ALA A 494 16.21 -11.76 23.67
C ALA A 494 16.60 -13.20 24.03
N ALA A 495 16.31 -13.64 25.26
CA ALA A 495 16.58 -15.01 25.71
C ALA A 495 15.75 -16.04 24.92
N LEU A 496 14.44 -15.79 24.76
CA LEU A 496 13.55 -16.69 24.03
C LEU A 496 14.00 -16.87 22.57
N SER A 497 14.30 -15.78 21.87
CA SER A 497 14.68 -15.82 20.46
C SER A 497 16.03 -16.53 20.24
N HIS A 498 16.99 -16.36 21.15
CA HIS A 498 18.26 -17.10 21.12
C HIS A 498 18.03 -18.61 21.30
N PHE A 499 17.24 -19.00 22.30
CA PHE A 499 16.89 -20.39 22.54
C PHE A 499 16.19 -21.04 21.34
N VAL A 500 15.17 -20.36 20.78
CA VAL A 500 14.44 -20.86 19.59
C VAL A 500 15.39 -21.07 18.41
N PHE A 501 16.32 -20.14 18.19
CA PHE A 501 17.33 -20.27 17.14
C PHE A 501 18.25 -21.50 17.33
N LEU A 502 18.69 -21.76 18.56
CA LEU A 502 19.52 -22.94 18.86
C LEU A 502 18.74 -24.24 18.69
N VAL A 503 17.47 -24.28 19.10
CA VAL A 503 16.59 -25.42 18.85
C VAL A 503 16.41 -25.66 17.36
N PHE A 504 16.17 -24.62 16.55
CA PHE A 504 16.05 -24.77 15.09
C PHE A 504 17.33 -25.28 14.45
N LYS A 505 18.50 -24.76 14.86
CA LYS A 505 19.80 -25.30 14.42
C LYS A 505 19.96 -26.79 14.74
N LEU A 506 19.55 -27.21 15.93
CA LEU A 506 19.62 -28.61 16.33
C LEU A 506 18.63 -29.46 15.53
N VAL A 507 17.41 -28.98 15.31
CA VAL A 507 16.38 -29.63 14.48
C VAL A 507 16.88 -29.85 13.06
N ASP A 508 17.52 -28.85 12.45
CA ASP A 508 18.06 -28.94 11.10
C ASP A 508 19.22 -29.95 10.98
N SER A 509 19.91 -30.25 12.08
CA SER A 509 21.02 -31.22 12.10
C SER A 509 20.58 -32.69 12.10
N VAL A 510 19.30 -32.96 12.31
CA VAL A 510 18.73 -34.32 12.39
C VAL A 510 17.61 -34.44 11.36
N PRO A 511 17.54 -35.48 10.52
CA PRO A 511 16.45 -35.61 9.54
C PRO A 511 15.08 -35.79 10.23
N PRO A 512 13.98 -35.26 9.66
CA PRO A 512 12.65 -35.44 10.21
C PRO A 512 12.23 -36.92 10.21
N LEU A 513 11.42 -37.29 11.21
CA LEU A 513 10.83 -38.61 11.30
C LEU A 513 9.36 -38.55 10.84
N PHE A 514 9.11 -39.05 9.63
CA PHE A 514 7.77 -39.20 9.08
C PHE A 514 7.46 -40.67 8.91
N LEU A 515 6.37 -41.12 9.52
CA LEU A 515 5.94 -42.51 9.44
C LEU A 515 5.08 -42.71 8.19
N ALA A 516 5.32 -43.81 7.47
CA ALA A 516 4.64 -44.15 6.23
C ALA A 516 3.31 -44.88 6.48
N SER A 517 3.12 -45.47 7.65
CA SER A 517 1.90 -46.20 8.00
C SER A 517 1.53 -46.09 9.48
N ASP A 518 0.24 -46.28 9.79
CA ASP A 518 -0.22 -46.38 11.18
C ASP A 518 0.38 -47.59 11.92
N ALA A 519 0.81 -48.63 11.20
CA ALA A 519 1.52 -49.77 11.78
C ALA A 519 2.91 -49.37 12.32
N GLU A 520 3.65 -48.54 11.58
CA GLU A 520 4.90 -47.96 12.06
C GLU A 520 4.67 -47.04 13.27
N TRP A 521 3.56 -46.31 13.30
CA TRP A 521 3.19 -45.46 14.43
C TRP A 521 2.86 -46.27 15.69
N GLN A 522 2.19 -47.41 15.54
CA GLN A 522 1.89 -48.32 16.65
C GLN A 522 3.13 -49.03 17.18
N ALA A 523 4.17 -49.20 16.36
CA ALA A 523 5.42 -49.85 16.74
C ALA A 523 6.38 -48.97 17.55
N LEU A 524 6.10 -47.66 17.67
CA LEU A 524 6.88 -46.75 18.51
C LEU A 524 6.59 -46.95 20.00
N ASP A 525 7.63 -46.75 20.82
CA ASP A 525 7.53 -46.76 22.28
C ASP A 525 6.55 -45.68 22.77
N VAL A 526 5.73 -46.03 23.77
CA VAL A 526 4.72 -45.13 24.37
C VAL A 526 5.37 -44.01 25.17
#